data_AF-D7VGG2-F1
#
_entry.id   AF-D7VGG2-F1
#
_cell.length_a   1.000
_cell.length_b   1.000
_cell.length_c   1.000
_cell.angle_alpha   90.00
_cell.angle_beta   90.00
_cell.angle_gamma   90.00
#
_symmetry.space_group_name_H-M   'P 1'
#
loop_
_entity.id
_entity.type
_entity.pdbx_description
1 polymer ?
#
loop_
_entity_poly.entity_id
_entity_poly.type
_entity_poly.pdbx_seq_one_letter_code
_entity_poly.pdbx_strand_id
1 'polypeptide(L)'
;MKKLLLLFIGGLIFSSPAVFGQGNPIVRAKSNPVTAKMITDNDLVIPIELDFFTTAPLTSAISIQIDNSKAPVDNQISNDDIGKIKIFNNNQTITTKSDDTSTTKTFYLVLDKAVKIENEKILYLKINNIAGQLSVIKVMIAPDDQILTLDDYFIEKNKLGYVTKVKAGDNNILTIEGYKEVSLNNGKKEDIFMKRNVELKEGKAYGFFEWNHIFKRYFWRPVPLSLTTIPFKVRPRIVSRGVEFTTSANSGISNIGFNLDLIQYQQDRYFTSGRRSLHKFSLGLYAGPAVEELNFLTTNGAIAKDLTSKQLFVSTGITLSYSYNDISFTFVPLGWDFATSSIGKQWVYNKARWWGFGIGISPKVFSRIF
;
A
#
# COMPACT_ATOMS: atom_id res chain seq x y z
N MET A 1 -36.00 42.96 -20.10
CA MET A 1 -34.53 43.12 -19.92
C MET A 1 -33.96 41.75 -19.57
N LYS A 2 -33.49 40.96 -20.56
CA LYS A 2 -32.09 40.87 -21.05
C LYS A 2 -31.05 40.46 -19.99
N LYS A 3 -30.58 39.21 -20.10
CA LYS A 3 -29.20 38.68 -19.97
C LYS A 3 -29.23 37.28 -19.32
N LEU A 4 -28.45 36.27 -19.70
CA LEU A 4 -27.60 35.99 -20.87
C LEU A 4 -27.19 34.52 -20.66
N LEU A 5 -27.67 33.59 -21.49
CA LEU A 5 -27.28 32.17 -21.43
C LEU A 5 -26.04 32.01 -22.32
N LEU A 6 -24.87 31.73 -21.73
CA LEU A 6 -23.67 31.37 -22.47
C LEU A 6 -23.78 29.91 -22.93
N LEU A 7 -24.06 29.72 -24.23
CA LEU A 7 -23.92 28.44 -24.91
C LEU A 7 -22.41 28.20 -25.18
N PHE A 8 -21.87 27.12 -24.66
CA PHE A 8 -20.57 26.60 -25.06
C PHE A 8 -20.72 25.89 -26.42
N ILE A 9 -20.14 26.49 -27.46
CA ILE A 9 -19.99 25.89 -28.80
C ILE A 9 -18.82 24.89 -28.71
N GLY A 10 -19.13 23.64 -28.41
CA GLY A 10 -18.26 22.51 -28.75
C GLY A 10 -18.48 22.21 -30.24
N GLY A 11 -17.43 22.37 -31.05
CA GLY A 11 -17.46 22.19 -32.50
C GLY A 11 -17.93 20.80 -32.91
N LEU A 12 -19.24 20.65 -33.11
CA LEU A 12 -19.82 19.66 -34.00
C LEU A 12 -19.50 20.10 -35.42
N ILE A 13 -18.52 19.44 -36.04
CA ILE A 13 -18.34 19.50 -37.49
C ILE A 13 -19.57 18.81 -38.11
N PHE A 14 -20.60 19.60 -38.42
CA PHE A 14 -21.69 19.20 -39.29
C PHE A 14 -21.22 19.34 -40.74
N SER A 15 -21.01 18.22 -41.41
CA SER A 15 -20.96 18.17 -42.87
C SER A 15 -22.39 18.19 -43.42
N SER A 16 -22.58 18.95 -44.49
CA SER A 16 -23.82 19.18 -45.25
C SER A 16 -24.52 17.87 -45.70
N PRO A 17 -25.86 17.87 -45.90
CA PRO A 17 -26.58 16.70 -46.39
C PRO A 17 -26.25 16.47 -47.87
N ALA A 18 -25.39 15.48 -48.13
CA ALA A 18 -25.15 14.96 -49.46
C ALA A 18 -26.18 13.86 -49.78
N VAL A 19 -26.58 13.82 -51.04
CA VAL A 19 -27.47 12.87 -51.70
C VAL A 19 -27.25 11.43 -51.22
N PHE A 20 -28.32 10.77 -50.74
CA PHE A 20 -28.34 9.38 -50.29
C PHE A 20 -28.17 8.40 -51.47
N GLY A 21 -26.93 8.20 -51.91
CA GLY A 21 -26.49 6.89 -52.43
C GLY A 21 -26.21 5.95 -51.24
N GLN A 22 -26.17 4.63 -51.46
CA GLN A 22 -25.85 3.62 -50.44
C GLN A 22 -24.78 4.12 -49.45
N GLY A 23 -25.23 4.51 -48.26
CA GLY A 23 -24.41 5.28 -47.34
C GLY A 23 -23.26 4.43 -46.81
N ASN A 24 -22.03 4.87 -47.05
CA ASN A 24 -20.87 4.26 -46.40
C ASN A 24 -21.10 4.26 -44.88
N PRO A 25 -20.87 3.14 -44.17
CA PRO A 25 -21.03 3.08 -42.72
C PRO A 25 -20.19 4.16 -42.05
N ILE A 26 -20.71 4.82 -41.02
CA ILE A 26 -19.96 5.75 -40.17
C ILE A 26 -19.33 4.95 -39.03
N VAL A 27 -18.01 5.08 -38.82
CA VAL A 27 -17.31 4.38 -37.74
C VAL A 27 -16.93 5.34 -36.62
N ARG A 28 -17.15 4.93 -35.36
CA ARG A 28 -16.71 5.66 -34.16
C ARG A 28 -16.12 4.71 -33.14
N ALA A 29 -15.06 5.12 -32.46
CA ALA A 29 -14.58 4.40 -31.28
C ALA A 29 -15.57 4.60 -30.12
N LYS A 30 -16.00 3.51 -29.50
CA LYS A 30 -16.96 3.52 -28.40
C LYS A 30 -16.39 4.13 -27.11
N SER A 31 -15.08 4.00 -26.93
CA SER A 31 -14.31 4.70 -25.89
C SER A 31 -13.13 5.46 -26.50
N ASN A 32 -12.88 6.67 -26.02
CA ASN A 32 -11.75 7.49 -26.42
C ASN A 32 -11.43 8.49 -25.28
N PRO A 33 -10.35 8.31 -24.51
CA PRO A 33 -9.24 7.38 -24.72
C PRO A 33 -9.58 5.91 -24.39
N VAL A 34 -8.82 4.99 -24.99
CA VAL A 34 -8.85 3.55 -24.73
C VAL A 34 -7.65 3.19 -23.85
N THR A 35 -7.89 2.34 -22.85
CA THR A 35 -6.88 1.97 -21.86
C THR A 35 -6.21 0.65 -22.23
N ALA A 36 -4.89 0.65 -22.38
CA ALA A 36 -4.06 -0.53 -22.53
C ALA A 36 -3.95 -1.28 -21.20
N LYS A 37 -4.10 -2.60 -21.24
CA LYS A 37 -3.89 -3.49 -20.09
C LYS A 37 -2.74 -4.43 -20.37
N MET A 38 -1.93 -4.71 -19.34
CA MET A 38 -0.88 -5.71 -19.43
C MET A 38 -1.51 -7.12 -19.36
N ILE A 39 -1.30 -7.95 -20.38
CA ILE A 39 -1.80 -9.34 -20.40
C ILE A 39 -0.67 -10.34 -20.17
N THR A 40 0.53 -10.03 -20.67
CA THR A 40 1.76 -10.79 -20.43
C THR A 40 2.87 -9.84 -20.03
N ASP A 41 3.99 -10.36 -19.52
CA ASP A 41 5.15 -9.54 -19.12
C ASP A 41 5.74 -8.68 -20.26
N ASN A 42 5.42 -9.02 -21.51
CA ASN A 42 5.99 -8.43 -22.72
C ASN A 42 4.96 -7.72 -23.62
N ASP A 43 3.66 -7.96 -23.44
CA ASP A 43 2.64 -7.43 -24.34
C ASP A 43 1.55 -6.62 -23.60
N LEU A 44 1.31 -5.41 -24.10
CA LEU A 44 0.17 -4.58 -23.74
C LEU A 44 -0.95 -4.82 -24.74
N VAL A 45 -2.16 -5.10 -24.25
CA VAL A 45 -3.33 -5.34 -25.10
C VAL A 45 -4.36 -4.25 -24.90
N ILE A 46 -4.84 -3.70 -26.02
CA ILE A 46 -5.84 -2.65 -26.06
C ILE A 46 -7.08 -3.19 -26.77
N PRO A 47 -8.19 -3.42 -26.05
CA PRO A 47 -9.45 -3.71 -26.70
C PRO A 47 -10.03 -2.43 -27.32
N ILE A 48 -10.15 -2.41 -28.64
CA ILE A 48 -10.83 -1.34 -29.36
C ILE A 48 -12.22 -1.80 -29.73
N GLU A 49 -13.22 -1.13 -29.18
CA GLU A 49 -14.60 -1.28 -29.60
C GLU A 49 -14.94 -0.18 -30.62
N LEU A 50 -15.30 -0.58 -31.84
CA LEU A 50 -15.75 0.32 -32.90
C LEU A 50 -17.24 0.11 -33.16
N ASP A 51 -18.00 1.19 -33.11
CA ASP A 51 -19.41 1.23 -33.49
C ASP A 51 -19.52 1.62 -34.96
N PHE A 52 -20.21 0.78 -35.72
CA PHE A 52 -20.49 0.97 -37.14
C PHE A 52 -21.96 1.33 -37.30
N PHE A 53 -22.23 2.54 -37.79
CA PHE A 53 -23.58 3.05 -38.02
C PHE A 53 -23.90 3.01 -39.50
N THR A 54 -25.02 2.39 -39.87
CA THR A 54 -25.48 2.30 -41.27
C THR A 54 -26.90 2.80 -41.40
N THR A 55 -27.22 3.46 -42.50
CA THR A 55 -28.59 3.91 -42.80
C THR A 55 -29.39 2.85 -43.59
N ALA A 56 -28.76 1.75 -43.98
CA ALA A 56 -29.37 0.62 -44.69
C ALA A 56 -28.67 -0.68 -44.26
N PRO A 57 -29.34 -1.84 -44.40
CA PRO A 57 -28.71 -3.14 -44.15
C PRO A 57 -27.42 -3.29 -44.95
N LEU A 58 -26.34 -3.69 -44.28
CA LEU A 58 -25.02 -3.84 -44.88
C LEU A 58 -24.39 -5.13 -44.41
N THR A 59 -23.90 -5.94 -45.36
CA THR A 59 -22.94 -7.02 -45.07
C THR A 59 -21.64 -6.68 -45.78
N SER A 60 -20.59 -6.35 -45.03
CA SER A 60 -19.28 -6.00 -45.60
C SER A 60 -18.13 -6.59 -44.78
N ALA A 61 -17.12 -7.08 -45.48
CA ALA A 61 -15.86 -7.51 -44.87
C ALA A 61 -14.94 -6.29 -44.72
N ILE A 62 -14.59 -5.96 -43.49
CA ILE A 62 -13.69 -4.85 -43.16
C ILE A 62 -12.33 -5.37 -42.74
N SER A 63 -11.29 -4.57 -43.00
CA SER A 63 -10.00 -4.76 -42.38
C SER A 63 -9.47 -3.48 -41.72
N ILE A 64 -8.82 -3.63 -40.58
CA ILE A 64 -8.23 -2.51 -39.83
C ILE A 64 -6.71 -2.56 -39.94
N GLN A 65 -6.11 -1.40 -40.20
CA GLN A 65 -4.68 -1.20 -40.25
C GLN A 65 -4.31 0.10 -39.53
N ILE A 66 -3.08 0.17 -39.02
CA ILE A 66 -2.52 1.41 -38.48
C ILE A 66 -2.20 2.32 -39.66
N ASP A 67 -2.71 3.55 -39.62
CA ASP A 67 -2.36 4.56 -40.62
C ASP A 67 -1.17 5.37 -40.11
N ASN A 68 -0.03 5.22 -40.78
CA ASN A 68 1.15 6.03 -40.51
C ASN A 68 1.45 7.06 -41.61
N SER A 69 0.51 7.28 -42.53
CA SER A 69 0.68 8.26 -43.61
C SER A 69 0.38 9.70 -43.18
N LYS A 70 -0.14 9.90 -41.95
CA LYS A 70 -0.44 11.22 -41.40
C LYS A 70 0.82 11.91 -40.87
N ALA A 71 0.87 13.23 -41.04
CA ALA A 71 1.95 14.04 -40.47
C ALA A 71 2.02 13.80 -38.94
N PRO A 72 3.23 13.67 -38.37
CA PRO A 72 3.39 13.46 -36.94
C PRO A 72 2.68 14.58 -36.18
N VAL A 73 1.76 14.21 -35.29
CA VAL A 73 1.15 15.15 -34.34
C VAL A 73 1.85 14.99 -32.99
N ASP A 74 1.90 16.06 -32.20
CA ASP A 74 2.36 15.97 -30.81
C ASP A 74 1.62 14.83 -30.10
N ASN A 75 2.39 13.96 -29.45
CA ASN A 75 1.92 12.73 -28.80
C ASN A 75 1.50 11.56 -29.71
N GLN A 76 1.81 11.54 -31.00
CA GLN A 76 1.69 10.31 -31.79
C GLN A 76 2.68 9.22 -31.31
N ILE A 77 2.33 7.95 -31.50
CA ILE A 77 3.30 6.86 -31.36
C ILE A 77 4.43 7.05 -32.38
N SER A 78 5.69 6.83 -31.97
CA SER A 78 6.85 6.94 -32.85
C SER A 78 6.72 6.02 -34.07
N ASN A 79 7.17 6.48 -35.23
CA ASN A 79 7.22 5.67 -36.45
C ASN A 79 8.00 4.37 -36.24
N ASP A 80 9.08 4.41 -35.45
CA ASP A 80 9.92 3.24 -35.15
C ASP A 80 9.20 2.19 -34.30
N ASP A 81 8.15 2.60 -33.58
CA ASP A 81 7.38 1.73 -32.70
C ASP A 81 6.16 1.11 -33.39
N ILE A 82 5.71 1.64 -34.52
CA ILE A 82 4.55 1.13 -35.25
C ILE A 82 4.77 -0.30 -35.74
N GLY A 83 5.99 -0.64 -36.14
CA GLY A 83 6.35 -2.02 -36.52
C GLY A 83 6.22 -3.04 -35.38
N LYS A 84 6.13 -2.55 -34.14
CA LYS A 84 5.98 -3.36 -32.92
C LYS A 84 4.51 -3.47 -32.46
N ILE A 85 3.57 -2.91 -33.22
CA ILE A 85 2.13 -2.97 -32.93
C ILE A 85 1.46 -3.95 -33.88
N LYS A 86 0.74 -4.92 -33.32
CA LYS A 86 -0.04 -5.92 -34.07
C LYS A 86 -1.52 -5.71 -33.82
N ILE A 87 -2.34 -5.88 -34.85
CA ILE A 87 -3.80 -5.90 -34.71
C ILE A 87 -4.27 -7.35 -34.85
N PHE A 88 -4.87 -7.88 -33.79
CA PHE A 88 -5.55 -9.16 -33.81
C PHE A 88 -7.03 -8.97 -34.16
N ASN A 89 -7.58 -9.99 -34.81
CA ASN A 89 -8.94 -9.97 -35.34
C ASN A 89 -9.17 -8.77 -36.29
N ASN A 90 -8.14 -8.43 -37.06
CA ASN A 90 -8.11 -7.24 -37.92
C ASN A 90 -9.02 -7.36 -39.15
N ASN A 91 -9.52 -8.56 -39.46
CA ASN A 91 -10.48 -8.83 -40.52
C ASN A 91 -11.79 -9.32 -39.90
N GLN A 92 -12.89 -8.58 -40.08
CA GLN A 92 -14.20 -8.96 -39.55
C GLN A 92 -15.31 -8.66 -40.54
N THR A 93 -16.38 -9.44 -40.48
CA THR A 93 -17.61 -9.14 -41.24
C THR A 93 -18.58 -8.36 -40.35
N ILE A 94 -19.01 -7.21 -40.84
CA ILE A 94 -20.10 -6.44 -40.25
C ILE A 94 -21.37 -6.84 -40.97
N THR A 95 -22.42 -7.12 -40.20
CA THR A 95 -23.76 -7.39 -40.70
C THR A 95 -24.73 -6.54 -39.90
N THR A 96 -25.35 -5.55 -40.54
CA THR A 96 -26.44 -4.75 -39.96
C THR A 96 -27.77 -5.18 -40.59
N LYS A 97 -28.78 -5.39 -39.75
CA LYS A 97 -30.16 -5.67 -40.20
C LYS A 97 -30.93 -4.36 -40.40
N SER A 98 -32.10 -4.42 -41.03
CA SER A 98 -32.97 -3.24 -41.28
C SER A 98 -33.32 -2.47 -40.00
N ASP A 99 -33.35 -3.18 -38.87
CA ASP A 99 -33.82 -2.65 -37.60
C ASP A 99 -32.64 -2.26 -36.69
N ASP A 100 -31.40 -2.64 -37.05
CA ASP A 100 -30.19 -2.36 -36.30
C ASP A 100 -29.52 -1.09 -36.82
N THR A 101 -29.56 -0.02 -36.01
CA THR A 101 -28.93 1.26 -36.35
C THR A 101 -27.41 1.26 -36.14
N SER A 102 -26.88 0.26 -35.42
CA SER A 102 -25.44 0.12 -35.20
C SER A 102 -25.01 -1.32 -34.94
N THR A 103 -23.74 -1.63 -35.19
CA THR A 103 -23.09 -2.87 -34.76
C THR A 103 -21.74 -2.54 -34.15
N THR A 104 -21.46 -3.07 -32.96
CA THR A 104 -20.15 -2.95 -32.31
C THR A 104 -19.27 -4.14 -32.67
N LYS A 105 -18.02 -3.88 -33.05
CA LYS A 105 -16.99 -4.92 -33.21
C LYS A 105 -15.78 -4.61 -32.34
N THR A 106 -15.22 -5.66 -31.75
CA THR A 106 -14.04 -5.57 -30.88
C THR A 106 -12.81 -6.05 -31.62
N PHE A 107 -11.78 -5.22 -31.61
CA PHE A 107 -10.44 -5.49 -32.14
C PHE A 107 -9.45 -5.44 -30.99
N TYR A 108 -8.31 -6.10 -31.16
CA TYR A 108 -7.27 -6.10 -30.12
C TYR A 108 -5.96 -5.58 -30.71
N LEU A 109 -5.49 -4.42 -30.25
CA LEU A 109 -4.10 -4.02 -30.49
C LEU A 109 -3.23 -4.72 -29.46
N VAL A 110 -2.11 -5.26 -29.92
CA VAL A 110 -1.06 -5.81 -29.07
C VAL A 110 0.20 -5.00 -29.34
N LEU A 111 0.69 -4.32 -28.32
CA LEU A 111 1.91 -3.53 -28.36
C LEU A 111 2.98 -4.27 -27.59
N ASP A 112 4.14 -4.40 -28.21
CA ASP A 112 5.35 -4.81 -27.51
C ASP A 112 5.65 -3.80 -26.37
N LYS A 113 6.04 -4.29 -25.19
CA LYS A 113 6.46 -3.48 -24.04
C LYS A 113 7.61 -2.52 -24.36
N ALA A 114 8.40 -2.80 -25.39
CA ALA A 114 9.41 -1.88 -25.89
C ALA A 114 8.80 -0.55 -26.40
N VAL A 115 7.51 -0.53 -26.75
CA VAL A 115 6.76 0.69 -27.08
C VAL A 115 6.37 1.40 -25.79
N LYS A 116 7.14 2.45 -25.44
CA LYS A 116 6.89 3.23 -24.23
C LYS A 116 5.69 4.16 -24.40
N ILE A 117 4.56 3.82 -23.77
CA ILE A 117 3.40 4.71 -23.62
C ILE A 117 3.49 5.38 -22.23
N GLU A 118 4.33 6.41 -22.10
CA GLU A 118 4.50 7.15 -20.83
C GLU A 118 3.36 8.16 -20.57
N ASN A 119 2.70 8.61 -21.64
CA ASN A 119 1.60 9.59 -21.65
C ASN A 119 0.51 9.16 -22.65
N GLU A 120 -0.59 9.90 -22.72
CA GLU A 120 -1.60 9.71 -23.79
C GLU A 120 -0.92 9.76 -25.16
N LYS A 121 -1.12 8.72 -25.96
CA LYS A 121 -0.61 8.61 -27.32
C LYS A 121 -1.73 8.54 -28.33
N ILE A 122 -1.57 9.18 -29.48
CA ILE A 122 -2.55 9.15 -30.57
C ILE A 122 -2.17 8.04 -31.56
N LEU A 123 -3.13 7.20 -31.91
CA LEU A 123 -3.04 6.20 -32.96
C LEU A 123 -4.14 6.44 -34.00
N TYR A 124 -3.75 6.48 -35.27
CA TYR A 124 -4.68 6.56 -36.39
C TYR A 124 -4.95 5.16 -36.93
N LEU A 125 -6.23 4.82 -37.06
CA LEU A 125 -6.66 3.56 -37.68
C LEU A 125 -7.33 3.84 -39.02
N LYS A 126 -6.83 3.17 -40.06
CA LYS A 126 -7.47 3.10 -41.37
C LYS A 126 -8.33 1.85 -41.43
N ILE A 127 -9.58 2.04 -41.85
CA ILE A 127 -10.53 0.95 -42.07
C ILE A 127 -10.68 0.77 -43.57
N ASN A 128 -10.20 -0.36 -44.08
CA ASN A 128 -10.29 -0.68 -45.49
C ASN A 128 -11.69 -1.22 -45.83
N ASN A 129 -12.04 -1.15 -47.12
CA ASN A 129 -13.34 -1.56 -47.68
C ASN A 129 -14.53 -0.70 -47.23
N ILE A 130 -14.26 0.38 -46.50
CA ILE A 130 -15.19 1.49 -46.26
C ILE A 130 -14.45 2.74 -46.73
N ALA A 131 -14.91 3.37 -47.80
CA ALA A 131 -14.16 4.43 -48.46
C ALA A 131 -13.84 5.59 -47.49
N GLY A 132 -12.54 5.83 -47.27
CA GLY A 132 -12.02 7.07 -46.68
C GLY A 132 -12.22 7.28 -45.19
N GLN A 133 -12.62 6.28 -44.40
CA GLN A 133 -12.83 6.48 -42.96
C GLN A 133 -11.59 6.18 -42.11
N LEU A 134 -11.21 7.20 -41.37
CA LEU A 134 -10.15 7.21 -40.37
C LEU A 134 -10.78 7.32 -38.98
N SER A 135 -10.45 6.39 -38.10
CA SER A 135 -10.78 6.51 -36.67
C SER A 135 -9.53 6.94 -35.91
N VAL A 136 -9.65 8.00 -35.11
CA VAL A 136 -8.58 8.48 -34.24
C VAL A 136 -8.80 7.93 -32.85
N ILE A 137 -7.85 7.15 -32.35
CA ILE A 137 -7.91 6.56 -31.01
C ILE A 137 -6.78 7.13 -30.17
N LYS A 138 -7.13 7.66 -29.00
CA LYS A 138 -6.17 7.99 -27.96
C LYS A 138 -5.95 6.76 -27.11
N VAL A 139 -4.71 6.39 -26.91
CA VAL A 139 -4.25 5.24 -26.13
C VAL A 139 -3.58 5.74 -24.86
N MET A 140 -3.94 5.17 -23.72
CA MET A 140 -3.26 5.40 -22.44
C MET A 140 -2.98 4.06 -21.77
N ILE A 141 -1.88 3.91 -21.02
CA ILE A 141 -1.70 2.75 -20.14
C ILE A 141 -2.65 2.88 -18.94
N ALA A 142 -3.21 1.76 -18.48
CA ALA A 142 -3.93 1.73 -17.22
C ALA A 142 -3.03 2.30 -16.10
N PRO A 143 -3.52 3.24 -15.28
CA PRO A 143 -2.72 3.82 -14.19
C PRO A 143 -2.16 2.79 -13.19
N ASP A 144 -2.75 1.59 -13.14
CA ASP A 144 -2.31 0.49 -12.28
C ASP A 144 -1.19 -0.36 -12.93
N ASP A 145 -1.05 -0.33 -14.26
CA ASP A 145 -0.05 -1.08 -15.02
C ASP A 145 1.22 -0.26 -15.33
N GLN A 146 1.17 1.06 -15.09
CA GLN A 146 2.34 1.93 -15.23
C GLN A 146 3.34 1.68 -14.09
N ILE A 147 4.58 1.38 -14.45
CA ILE A 147 5.71 1.32 -13.51
C ILE A 147 6.30 2.72 -13.39
N LEU A 148 6.20 3.31 -12.19
CA LEU A 148 6.73 4.62 -11.87
C LEU A 148 8.09 4.50 -11.21
N THR A 149 9.00 5.46 -11.39
CA THR A 149 10.13 5.55 -10.47
C THR A 149 9.65 6.08 -9.12
N LEU A 150 10.43 5.86 -8.06
CA LEU A 150 10.12 6.42 -6.74
C LEU A 150 9.93 7.94 -6.76
N ASP A 151 10.73 8.66 -7.55
CA ASP A 151 10.63 10.12 -7.66
C ASP A 151 9.34 10.53 -8.37
N ASP A 152 8.97 9.81 -9.44
CA ASP A 152 7.71 10.03 -10.17
C ASP A 152 6.49 9.75 -9.31
N TYR A 153 6.56 8.76 -8.42
CA TYR A 153 5.48 8.44 -7.49
C TYR A 153 5.19 9.60 -6.53
N PHE A 154 6.21 10.34 -6.08
CA PHE A 154 6.02 11.45 -5.14
C PHE A 154 5.51 12.74 -5.80
N ILE A 155 5.42 12.78 -7.13
CA ILE A 155 4.70 13.85 -7.83
C ILE A 155 3.21 13.75 -7.48
N GLU A 156 2.57 14.87 -7.14
CA GLU A 156 1.18 14.95 -6.65
C GLU A 156 0.17 14.23 -7.56
N LYS A 157 0.40 14.25 -8.87
CA LYS A 157 -0.44 13.53 -9.85
C LYS A 157 -0.40 12.01 -9.67
N ASN A 158 0.68 11.43 -9.17
CA ASN A 158 0.86 9.98 -9.11
C ASN A 158 0.70 9.43 -7.69
N LYS A 159 1.04 10.24 -6.69
CA LYS A 159 1.01 9.89 -5.27
C LYS A 159 -0.40 9.53 -4.82
N LEU A 160 -0.50 8.51 -3.99
CA LEU A 160 -1.75 8.19 -3.29
C LEU A 160 -1.92 9.13 -2.10
N GLY A 161 -3.13 9.61 -1.88
CA GLY A 161 -3.45 10.47 -0.72
C GLY A 161 -3.38 9.69 0.59
N TYR A 162 -3.79 8.42 0.56
CA TYR A 162 -3.74 7.53 1.71
C TYR A 162 -3.30 6.13 1.30
N VAL A 163 -2.18 5.65 1.83
CA VAL A 163 -1.65 4.30 1.54
C VAL A 163 -2.19 3.32 2.56
N THR A 164 -2.79 2.23 2.09
CA THR A 164 -3.33 1.16 2.95
C THR A 164 -2.39 -0.04 3.05
N LYS A 165 -1.66 -0.33 1.97
CA LYS A 165 -0.80 -1.51 1.91
C LYS A 165 0.34 -1.30 0.93
N VAL A 166 1.50 -1.88 1.25
CA VAL A 166 2.66 -1.93 0.37
C VAL A 166 3.12 -3.38 0.29
N LYS A 167 3.27 -3.88 -0.94
CA LYS A 167 3.78 -5.22 -1.21
C LYS A 167 5.10 -5.08 -1.96
N ALA A 168 6.13 -5.76 -1.48
CA ALA A 168 7.32 -5.98 -2.28
C ALA A 168 6.97 -7.03 -3.34
N GLY A 169 7.12 -6.66 -4.62
CA GLY A 169 7.06 -7.58 -5.75
C GLY A 169 8.46 -7.97 -6.21
N ASP A 170 8.52 -8.68 -7.33
CA ASP A 170 9.78 -9.07 -7.97
C ASP A 170 10.45 -7.87 -8.67
N ASN A 171 11.74 -8.01 -8.98
CA ASN A 171 12.51 -7.03 -9.78
C ASN A 171 12.52 -5.59 -9.23
N ASN A 172 12.63 -5.42 -7.91
CA ASN A 172 12.65 -4.11 -7.25
C ASN A 172 11.35 -3.29 -7.39
N ILE A 173 10.24 -3.90 -7.82
CA ILE A 173 8.95 -3.22 -7.98
C ILE A 173 8.12 -3.37 -6.71
N LEU A 174 7.63 -2.26 -6.19
CA LEU A 174 6.66 -2.22 -5.10
C LEU A 174 5.25 -2.00 -5.66
N THR A 175 4.29 -2.78 -5.19
CA THR A 175 2.87 -2.46 -5.40
C THR A 175 2.36 -1.72 -4.17
N ILE A 176 2.08 -0.43 -4.34
CA ILE A 176 1.48 0.45 -3.33
C ILE A 176 -0.02 0.54 -3.59
N GLU A 177 -0.82 0.15 -2.61
CA GLU A 177 -2.28 0.15 -2.67
C GLU A 177 -2.83 1.22 -1.72
N GLY A 178 -3.88 1.92 -2.12
CA GLY A 178 -4.43 3.02 -1.33
C GLY A 178 -5.53 3.80 -2.04
N TYR A 179 -5.85 4.97 -1.50
CA TYR A 179 -6.87 5.86 -2.01
C TYR A 179 -6.25 7.16 -2.53
N LYS A 180 -6.83 7.67 -3.60
CA LYS A 180 -6.51 8.97 -4.16
C LYS A 180 -7.78 9.80 -4.31
N GLU A 181 -7.75 11.02 -3.81
CA GLU A 181 -8.81 11.98 -4.02
C GLU A 181 -8.82 12.41 -5.49
N VAL A 182 -9.96 12.23 -6.15
CA VAL A 182 -10.17 12.64 -7.54
C VAL A 182 -11.30 13.65 -7.58
N SER A 183 -11.06 14.77 -8.27
CA SER A 183 -12.10 15.77 -8.53
C SER A 183 -12.94 15.33 -9.72
N LEU A 184 -14.24 15.16 -9.50
CA LEU A 184 -15.22 14.88 -10.54
C LEU A 184 -15.55 16.16 -11.31
N ASN A 185 -16.08 16.02 -12.52
CA ASN A 185 -16.47 17.15 -13.39
C ASN A 185 -17.52 18.09 -12.76
N ASN A 186 -18.21 17.65 -11.71
CA ASN A 186 -19.19 18.44 -10.95
C ASN A 186 -18.58 19.16 -9.72
N GLY A 187 -17.25 19.11 -9.54
CA GLY A 187 -16.55 19.70 -8.40
C GLY A 187 -16.60 18.88 -7.10
N LYS A 188 -17.28 17.73 -7.09
CA LYS A 188 -17.22 16.80 -5.95
C LYS A 188 -15.88 16.08 -5.92
N LYS A 189 -15.40 15.79 -4.72
CA LYS A 189 -14.19 15.00 -4.46
C LYS A 189 -14.61 13.61 -4.00
N GLU A 190 -14.04 12.59 -4.62
CA GLU A 190 -14.25 11.20 -4.24
C GLU A 190 -12.90 10.49 -4.07
N ASP A 191 -12.83 9.64 -3.05
CA ASP A 191 -11.66 8.79 -2.81
C ASP A 191 -11.79 7.51 -3.63
N ILE A 192 -10.94 7.38 -4.65
CA ILE A 192 -10.90 6.20 -5.51
C ILE A 192 -9.76 5.30 -5.04
N PHE A 193 -10.06 4.01 -4.85
CA PHE A 193 -9.04 3.01 -4.58
C PHE A 193 -8.20 2.78 -5.84
N MET A 194 -6.88 2.86 -5.70
CA MET A 194 -5.93 2.71 -6.81
C MET A 194 -4.71 1.88 -6.40
N LYS A 195 -4.05 1.28 -7.38
CA LYS A 195 -2.75 0.63 -7.20
C LYS A 195 -1.68 1.39 -7.97
N ARG A 196 -0.45 1.33 -7.47
CA ARG A 196 0.73 1.92 -8.13
C ARG A 196 1.88 0.95 -8.06
N ASN A 197 2.45 0.64 -9.21
CA ASN A 197 3.70 -0.09 -9.30
C ASN A 197 4.84 0.92 -9.31
N VAL A 198 5.75 0.81 -8.36
CA VAL A 198 6.85 1.74 -8.16
C VAL A 198 8.17 0.98 -8.17
N GLU A 199 9.00 1.24 -9.16
CA GLU A 199 10.37 0.73 -9.23
C GLU A 199 11.26 1.50 -8.26
N LEU A 200 11.95 0.75 -7.40
CA LEU A 200 13.01 1.26 -6.56
C LEU A 200 14.35 1.15 -7.28
N LYS A 201 15.04 2.29 -7.42
CA LYS A 201 16.44 2.33 -7.87
C LYS A 201 17.36 1.89 -6.73
N GLU A 202 18.53 1.35 -7.09
CA GLU A 202 19.54 0.89 -6.12
C GLU A 202 19.87 1.97 -5.09
N GLY A 203 19.97 1.57 -3.82
CA GLY A 203 20.20 2.48 -2.69
C GLY A 203 18.98 3.30 -2.25
N LYS A 204 17.86 3.30 -2.99
CA LYS A 204 16.62 3.94 -2.57
C LYS A 204 15.75 2.98 -1.75
N ALA A 205 14.97 3.56 -0.84
CA ALA A 205 14.00 2.83 -0.03
C ALA A 205 12.68 3.61 0.08
N TYR A 206 11.56 2.90 0.02
CA TYR A 206 10.25 3.49 0.29
C TYR A 206 9.92 3.38 1.77
N GLY A 207 9.59 4.50 2.40
CA GLY A 207 9.13 4.55 3.80
C GLY A 207 7.60 4.62 3.89
N PHE A 208 7.01 3.68 4.61
CA PHE A 208 5.61 3.68 5.00
C PHE A 208 5.50 3.92 6.50
N PHE A 209 4.64 4.84 6.91
CA PHE A 209 4.50 5.26 8.30
C PHE A 209 3.09 5.00 8.79
N GLU A 210 2.97 4.35 9.94
CA GLU A 210 1.68 4.08 10.58
C GLU A 210 1.70 4.54 12.04
N TRP A 211 0.67 5.28 12.43
CA TRP A 211 0.40 5.65 13.81
C TRP A 211 -0.77 4.85 14.35
N ASN A 212 -0.50 4.07 15.38
CA ASN A 212 -1.45 3.18 16.03
C ASN A 212 -1.62 3.56 17.51
N HIS A 213 -2.86 3.67 17.93
CA HIS A 213 -3.25 3.86 19.33
C HIS A 213 -4.47 2.99 19.62
N ILE A 214 -4.54 2.43 20.83
CA ILE A 214 -5.63 1.53 21.24
C ILE A 214 -7.00 2.24 21.22
N PHE A 215 -7.04 3.57 21.39
CA PHE A 215 -8.28 4.32 21.59
C PHE A 215 -8.94 4.90 20.31
N LYS A 216 -8.78 4.28 19.12
CA LYS A 216 -9.53 4.75 17.93
C LYS A 216 -11.04 4.53 18.11
N ARG A 217 -11.81 5.60 17.89
CA ARG A 217 -13.19 5.87 18.34
C ARG A 217 -14.28 4.82 18.07
N TYR A 218 -14.05 3.77 17.24
CA TYR A 218 -15.12 2.84 16.83
C TYR A 218 -14.75 1.37 16.62
N PHE A 219 -13.48 0.94 16.76
CA PHE A 219 -13.12 -0.48 16.65
C PHE A 219 -11.96 -0.83 17.58
N TRP A 220 -12.15 -1.86 18.41
CA TRP A 220 -11.08 -2.51 19.17
C TRP A 220 -10.10 -3.14 18.17
N ARG A 221 -9.01 -2.44 17.86
CA ARG A 221 -7.90 -3.08 17.15
C ARG A 221 -7.26 -4.13 18.08
N PRO A 222 -6.75 -5.24 17.53
CA PRO A 222 -6.02 -6.22 18.32
C PRO A 222 -4.90 -5.54 19.09
N VAL A 223 -4.85 -5.75 20.41
CA VAL A 223 -3.85 -5.07 21.24
C VAL A 223 -2.49 -5.70 20.97
N PRO A 224 -1.46 -4.93 20.58
CA PRO A 224 -0.15 -5.51 20.30
C PRO A 224 0.45 -6.07 21.59
N LEU A 225 0.59 -7.39 21.62
CA LEU A 225 1.20 -8.14 22.73
C LEU A 225 2.57 -8.65 22.30
N SER A 226 3.57 -8.41 23.15
CA SER A 226 4.94 -8.91 22.96
C SER A 226 5.39 -9.70 24.19
N LEU A 227 6.22 -10.72 23.97
CA LEU A 227 6.84 -11.47 25.06
C LEU A 227 8.20 -10.82 25.36
N THR A 228 8.34 -10.27 26.56
CA THR A 228 9.52 -9.49 26.97
C THR A 228 10.12 -10.09 28.21
N THR A 229 11.45 -10.18 28.24
CA THR A 229 12.21 -10.44 29.47
C THR A 229 12.94 -9.18 29.91
N ILE A 230 13.01 -8.94 31.21
CA ILE A 230 13.74 -7.80 31.79
C ILE A 230 14.92 -8.36 32.58
N PRO A 231 16.05 -8.66 31.89
CA PRO A 231 17.18 -9.25 32.55
C PRO A 231 17.85 -8.29 33.51
N PHE A 232 17.84 -6.98 33.24
CA PHE A 232 18.52 -5.99 34.07
C PHE A 232 17.50 -5.16 34.85
N LYS A 233 17.54 -5.25 36.18
CA LYS A 233 16.75 -4.40 37.07
C LYS A 233 17.67 -3.66 38.04
N VAL A 234 17.47 -2.36 38.13
CA VAL A 234 18.17 -1.47 39.06
C VAL A 234 17.17 -0.98 40.09
N ARG A 235 17.47 -1.24 41.36
CA ARG A 235 16.64 -0.85 42.50
C ARG A 235 17.31 0.27 43.28
N PRO A 236 16.54 1.25 43.80
CA PRO A 236 17.10 2.36 44.55
C PRO A 236 17.78 1.85 45.84
N ARG A 237 18.70 2.64 46.37
CA ARG A 237 19.24 2.41 47.72
C ARG A 237 18.10 2.49 48.75
N ILE A 238 18.06 1.53 49.67
CA ILE A 238 17.10 1.49 50.78
C ILE A 238 17.87 1.21 52.07
N VAL A 239 17.53 1.93 53.13
CA VAL A 239 18.02 1.64 54.48
C VAL A 239 16.97 0.80 55.19
N SER A 240 17.36 -0.40 55.66
CA SER A 240 16.51 -1.23 56.50
C SER A 240 17.27 -1.70 57.74
N ARG A 241 16.70 -1.51 58.92
CA ARG A 241 17.31 -1.86 60.23
C ARG A 241 18.73 -1.32 60.44
N GLY A 242 19.01 -0.09 59.98
CA GLY A 242 20.33 0.52 60.09
C GLY A 242 21.39 -0.10 59.15
N VAL A 243 21.02 -1.09 58.35
CA VAL A 243 21.83 -1.65 57.27
C VAL A 243 21.45 -0.95 55.98
N GLU A 244 22.47 -0.45 55.30
CA GLU A 244 22.32 0.24 54.04
C GLU A 244 22.47 -0.74 52.88
N PHE A 245 21.38 -0.94 52.13
CA PHE A 245 21.45 -1.68 50.87
C PHE A 245 21.77 -0.69 49.77
N THR A 246 23.01 -0.75 49.27
CA THR A 246 23.42 0.02 48.09
C THR A 246 22.56 -0.35 46.89
N THR A 247 22.50 0.55 45.90
CA THR A 247 21.84 0.31 44.61
C THR A 247 22.21 -1.08 44.07
N SER A 248 21.21 -1.96 43.91
CA SER A 248 21.42 -3.31 43.39
C SER A 248 21.09 -3.36 41.90
N ALA A 249 22.02 -3.84 41.09
CA ALA A 249 21.79 -4.19 39.69
C ALA A 249 21.87 -5.71 39.57
N ASN A 250 20.74 -6.36 39.34
CA ASN A 250 20.69 -7.81 39.14
C ASN A 250 20.56 -8.10 37.64
N SER A 251 21.27 -9.11 37.16
CA SER A 251 21.09 -9.68 35.81
C SER A 251 20.53 -11.10 35.88
N GLY A 252 19.45 -11.42 35.18
CA GLY A 252 18.98 -12.80 35.06
C GLY A 252 17.66 -12.96 34.31
N ILE A 253 17.39 -14.16 33.78
CA ILE A 253 16.17 -14.44 32.99
C ILE A 253 14.98 -14.78 33.91
N SER A 254 15.00 -14.34 35.17
CA SER A 254 13.97 -14.65 36.16
C SER A 254 12.67 -13.85 35.98
N ASN A 255 12.61 -13.01 34.94
CA ASN A 255 11.49 -12.12 34.65
C ASN A 255 11.13 -12.21 33.16
N ILE A 256 10.11 -13.00 32.85
CA ILE A 256 9.55 -13.14 31.50
C ILE A 256 8.07 -12.82 31.61
N GLY A 257 7.57 -11.90 30.79
CA GLY A 257 6.20 -11.42 30.86
C GLY A 257 5.69 -10.87 29.55
N PHE A 258 4.48 -10.34 29.61
CA PHE A 258 3.83 -9.72 28.48
C PHE A 258 4.01 -8.20 28.54
N ASN A 259 4.28 -7.60 27.39
CA ASN A 259 4.26 -6.16 27.20
C ASN A 259 3.11 -5.80 26.25
N LEU A 260 2.23 -4.93 26.74
CA LEU A 260 1.03 -4.40 26.10
C LEU A 260 1.34 -3.00 25.55
N ASP A 261 1.40 -2.86 24.23
CA ASP A 261 1.72 -1.55 23.63
C ASP A 261 0.47 -0.67 23.52
N LEU A 262 0.42 0.42 24.31
CA LEU A 262 -0.70 1.37 24.34
C LEU A 262 -0.67 2.35 23.16
N ILE A 263 0.52 2.83 22.83
CA ILE A 263 0.79 3.72 21.70
C ILE A 263 1.92 3.09 20.91
N GLN A 264 1.77 3.07 19.58
CA GLN A 264 2.74 2.51 18.67
C GLN A 264 2.92 3.42 17.45
N TYR A 265 4.16 3.79 17.17
CA TYR A 265 4.58 4.37 15.92
C TYR A 265 5.38 3.33 15.14
N GLN A 266 4.99 3.07 13.89
CA GLN A 266 5.61 2.06 13.03
C GLN A 266 6.12 2.71 11.75
N GLN A 267 7.33 2.34 11.35
CA GLN A 267 7.93 2.70 10.08
C GLN A 267 8.42 1.45 9.36
N ASP A 268 7.78 1.13 8.23
CA ASP A 268 8.21 0.08 7.31
C ASP A 268 9.09 0.70 6.23
N ARG A 269 10.28 0.15 6.00
CA ARG A 269 11.15 0.51 4.88
C ARG A 269 11.26 -0.66 3.93
N TYR A 270 10.97 -0.40 2.67
CA TYR A 270 11.08 -1.39 1.60
C TYR A 270 12.28 -1.04 0.73
N PHE A 271 13.18 -2.01 0.54
CA PHE A 271 14.41 -1.85 -0.22
C PHE A 271 14.33 -2.56 -1.57
N THR A 272 15.21 -2.18 -2.51
CA THR A 272 15.35 -2.82 -3.82
C THR A 272 15.49 -4.33 -3.72
N SER A 273 16.35 -4.81 -2.81
CA SER A 273 16.58 -6.24 -2.54
C SER A 273 15.35 -7.08 -2.13
N GLY A 274 14.14 -6.52 -2.13
CA GLY A 274 12.91 -7.16 -1.67
C GLY A 274 12.82 -7.26 -0.15
N ARG A 275 13.89 -6.87 0.57
CA ARG A 275 13.93 -6.87 2.03
C ARG A 275 13.04 -5.75 2.57
N ARG A 276 12.40 -6.04 3.70
CA ARG A 276 11.64 -5.08 4.51
C ARG A 276 12.35 -4.89 5.84
N SER A 277 12.59 -3.65 6.24
CA SER A 277 12.96 -3.29 7.60
C SER A 277 11.76 -2.68 8.31
N LEU A 278 11.41 -3.25 9.45
CA LEU A 278 10.33 -2.76 10.30
C LEU A 278 10.94 -2.08 11.53
N HIS A 279 10.65 -0.80 11.72
CA HIS A 279 11.00 -0.06 12.93
C HIS A 279 9.72 0.25 13.70
N LYS A 280 9.70 -0.04 15.00
CA LYS A 280 8.56 0.21 15.86
C LYS A 280 9.01 0.94 17.12
N PHE A 281 8.32 2.00 17.48
CA PHE A 281 8.45 2.66 18.77
C PHE A 281 7.14 2.51 19.51
N SER A 282 7.18 2.04 20.76
CA SER A 282 5.96 1.92 21.56
C SER A 282 6.11 2.40 22.98
N LEU A 283 4.99 2.87 23.52
CA LEU A 283 4.78 3.12 24.94
C LEU A 283 3.75 2.10 25.42
N GLY A 284 4.06 1.38 26.49
CA GLY A 284 3.25 0.26 26.92
C GLY A 284 3.25 0.01 28.42
N LEU A 285 2.66 -1.14 28.78
CA LEU A 285 2.63 -1.68 30.13
C LEU A 285 3.19 -3.10 30.12
N TYR A 286 4.10 -3.38 31.04
CA TYR A 286 4.65 -4.70 31.28
C TYR A 286 3.97 -5.36 32.48
N ALA A 287 3.71 -6.66 32.36
CA ALA A 287 3.34 -7.52 33.48
C ALA A 287 3.92 -8.93 33.28
N GLY A 288 4.59 -9.47 34.30
CA GLY A 288 5.14 -10.82 34.25
C GLY A 288 5.54 -11.38 35.61
N PRO A 289 5.64 -12.72 35.73
CA PRO A 289 6.28 -13.33 36.89
C PRO A 289 7.74 -12.87 37.03
N ALA A 290 8.18 -12.70 38.28
CA ALA A 290 9.56 -12.48 38.69
C ALA A 290 9.93 -13.49 39.77
N VAL A 291 11.15 -14.03 39.72
CA VAL A 291 11.70 -14.83 40.82
C VAL A 291 12.92 -14.13 41.38
N GLU A 292 12.93 -13.91 42.69
CA GLU A 292 14.05 -13.28 43.40
C GLU A 292 14.47 -14.18 44.56
N GLU A 293 15.78 -14.29 44.78
CA GLU A 293 16.34 -15.02 45.91
C GLU A 293 16.48 -14.09 47.12
N LEU A 294 15.84 -14.46 48.20
CA LEU A 294 15.75 -13.68 49.43
C LEU A 294 16.61 -14.30 50.52
N ASN A 295 17.11 -13.49 51.45
CA ASN A 295 17.91 -13.93 52.60
C ASN A 295 17.50 -13.16 53.87
N PHE A 296 18.14 -13.48 55.01
CA PHE A 296 17.86 -12.83 56.29
C PHE A 296 17.91 -11.30 56.23
N LEU A 297 18.92 -10.74 55.56
CA LEU A 297 19.11 -9.29 55.47
C LEU A 297 18.04 -8.64 54.61
N THR A 298 17.74 -9.20 53.45
CA THR A 298 16.76 -8.62 52.51
C THR A 298 15.32 -8.81 52.94
N THR A 299 15.04 -9.66 53.94
CA THR A 299 13.67 -9.95 54.44
C THR A 299 13.42 -9.47 55.88
N ASN A 300 14.25 -8.56 56.40
CA ASN A 300 14.12 -8.07 57.78
C ASN A 300 14.06 -9.23 58.81
N GLY A 301 14.88 -10.27 58.59
CA GLY A 301 14.96 -11.44 59.46
C GLY A 301 13.80 -12.42 59.40
N ALA A 302 12.93 -12.35 58.38
CA ALA A 302 11.87 -13.33 58.18
C ALA A 302 12.39 -14.70 57.72
N ILE A 303 13.59 -14.76 57.15
CA ILE A 303 14.33 -15.97 56.80
C ILE A 303 15.49 -16.11 57.79
N ALA A 304 15.83 -17.33 58.24
CA ALA A 304 16.97 -17.56 59.14
C ALA A 304 18.31 -17.15 58.47
N LYS A 305 19.32 -16.80 59.29
CA LYS A 305 20.57 -16.16 58.85
C LYS A 305 21.32 -16.92 57.75
N ASP A 306 21.27 -18.25 57.78
CA ASP A 306 22.02 -19.13 56.87
C ASP A 306 21.11 -19.77 55.79
N LEU A 307 19.89 -19.27 55.63
CA LEU A 307 18.94 -19.77 54.64
C LEU A 307 18.69 -18.71 53.56
N THR A 308 18.53 -19.19 52.33
CA THR A 308 18.01 -18.41 51.21
C THR A 308 16.68 -19.01 50.74
N SER A 309 15.83 -18.19 50.12
CA SER A 309 14.53 -18.64 49.64
C SER A 309 14.15 -17.94 48.34
N LYS A 310 13.85 -18.71 47.30
CA LYS A 310 13.36 -18.17 46.02
C LYS A 310 11.86 -17.88 46.14
N GLN A 311 11.49 -16.63 45.90
CA GLN A 311 10.11 -16.17 46.04
C GLN A 311 9.59 -15.66 44.68
N LEU A 312 8.32 -15.95 44.42
CA LEU A 312 7.61 -15.48 43.23
C LEU A 312 7.03 -14.08 43.50
N PHE A 313 7.16 -13.21 42.51
CA PHE A 313 6.62 -11.87 42.49
C PHE A 313 5.85 -11.64 41.19
N VAL A 314 4.84 -10.78 41.23
CA VAL A 314 4.25 -10.20 40.03
C VAL A 314 4.96 -8.89 39.77
N SER A 315 5.66 -8.80 38.65
CA SER A 315 6.41 -7.63 38.25
C SER A 315 5.60 -6.84 37.23
N THR A 316 5.46 -5.54 37.44
CA THR A 316 4.75 -4.65 36.50
C THR A 316 5.58 -3.41 36.20
N GLY A 317 5.30 -2.72 35.09
CA GLY A 317 5.97 -1.45 34.81
C GLY A 317 5.45 -0.73 33.56
N ILE A 318 5.85 0.53 33.41
CA ILE A 318 5.65 1.31 32.18
C ILE A 318 6.81 1.02 31.25
N THR A 319 6.56 0.79 29.96
CA THR A 319 7.58 0.42 28.98
C THR A 319 7.73 1.46 27.89
N LEU A 320 8.98 1.72 27.50
CA LEU A 320 9.36 2.41 26.28
C LEU A 320 10.13 1.39 25.42
N SER A 321 9.56 0.98 24.31
CA SER A 321 10.14 -0.09 23.48
C SER A 321 10.52 0.42 22.11
N TYR A 322 11.65 -0.07 21.61
CA TYR A 322 12.07 0.06 20.22
C TYR A 322 12.24 -1.34 19.63
N SER A 323 11.47 -1.67 18.59
CA SER A 323 11.62 -2.92 17.85
C SER A 323 12.24 -2.69 16.49
N TYR A 324 13.15 -3.60 16.14
CA TYR A 324 13.73 -3.73 14.81
C TYR A 324 13.39 -5.13 14.27
N ASN A 325 12.57 -5.18 13.23
CA ASN A 325 11.90 -6.37 12.74
C ASN A 325 11.09 -7.05 13.86
N ASP A 326 11.56 -8.19 14.35
CA ASP A 326 10.84 -9.00 15.35
C ASP A 326 11.51 -8.94 16.74
N ILE A 327 12.65 -8.23 16.87
CA ILE A 327 13.41 -8.07 18.13
C ILE A 327 13.06 -6.72 18.74
N SER A 328 12.73 -6.71 20.03
CA SER A 328 12.37 -5.50 20.78
C SER A 328 13.35 -5.23 21.90
N PHE A 329 13.78 -3.99 22.04
CA PHE A 329 14.52 -3.48 23.18
C PHE A 329 13.58 -2.63 24.01
N THR A 330 13.44 -2.96 25.29
CA THR A 330 12.46 -2.36 26.18
C THR A 330 13.18 -1.65 27.30
N PHE A 331 12.89 -0.38 27.53
CA PHE A 331 13.29 0.33 28.73
C PHE A 331 12.09 0.47 29.65
N VAL A 332 12.25 0.09 30.91
CA VAL A 332 11.25 0.27 31.96
C VAL A 332 11.70 1.40 32.86
N PRO A 333 11.24 2.65 32.64
CA PRO A 333 11.57 3.77 33.51
C PRO A 333 11.01 3.61 34.93
N LEU A 334 9.85 2.96 35.07
CA LEU A 334 9.15 2.77 36.35
C LEU A 334 8.51 1.39 36.38
N GLY A 335 8.97 0.54 37.29
CA GLY A 335 8.41 -0.77 37.57
C GLY A 335 8.32 -1.07 39.05
N TRP A 336 7.51 -2.06 39.39
CA TRP A 336 7.25 -2.53 40.76
C TRP A 336 7.20 -4.05 40.80
N ASP A 337 7.66 -4.63 41.91
CA ASP A 337 7.54 -6.06 42.17
C ASP A 337 6.59 -6.29 43.36
N PHE A 338 5.54 -7.08 43.16
CA PHE A 338 4.52 -7.39 44.15
C PHE A 338 4.68 -8.83 44.64
N ALA A 339 4.97 -9.00 45.92
CA ALA A 339 5.14 -10.32 46.53
C ALA A 339 3.84 -11.13 46.54
N THR A 340 3.93 -12.42 46.18
CA THR A 340 2.79 -13.36 46.26
C THR A 340 2.75 -14.15 47.57
N SER A 341 3.87 -14.22 48.31
CA SER A 341 4.00 -14.98 49.55
C SER A 341 4.17 -14.09 50.80
N SER A 342 3.97 -14.67 51.99
CA SER A 342 4.22 -13.99 53.27
C SER A 342 5.68 -13.58 53.46
N ILE A 343 6.62 -14.46 53.09
CA ILE A 343 8.07 -14.18 53.13
C ILE A 343 8.43 -13.06 52.16
N GLY A 344 7.93 -13.12 50.92
CA GLY A 344 8.19 -12.10 49.91
C GLY A 344 7.65 -10.72 50.33
N LYS A 345 6.55 -10.65 51.08
CA LYS A 345 6.00 -9.38 51.58
C LYS A 345 6.94 -8.68 52.56
N GLN A 346 7.85 -9.41 53.20
CA GLN A 346 8.90 -8.87 54.09
C GLN A 346 10.15 -8.42 53.35
N TRP A 347 10.22 -8.65 52.03
CA TRP A 347 11.34 -8.19 51.22
C TRP A 347 11.43 -6.67 51.20
N VAL A 348 12.62 -6.13 51.42
CA VAL A 348 12.89 -4.67 51.44
C VAL A 348 12.51 -3.96 50.14
N TYR A 349 12.49 -4.67 49.01
CA TYR A 349 12.12 -4.12 47.70
C TYR A 349 10.69 -4.46 47.27
N ASN A 350 9.88 -5.11 48.10
CA ASN A 350 8.47 -5.34 47.80
C ASN A 350 7.74 -4.00 47.61
N LYS A 351 7.07 -3.83 46.47
CA LYS A 351 6.42 -2.58 46.03
C LYS A 351 7.36 -1.39 45.89
N ALA A 352 8.68 -1.59 45.98
CA ALA A 352 9.64 -0.54 45.71
C ALA A 352 9.76 -0.33 44.20
N ARG A 353 10.02 0.92 43.80
CA ARG A 353 10.27 1.25 42.40
C ARG A 353 11.57 0.59 41.90
N TRP A 354 11.60 0.17 40.66
CA TRP A 354 12.81 -0.19 39.94
C TRP A 354 12.75 0.36 38.52
N TRP A 355 13.90 0.47 37.87
CA TRP A 355 14.00 0.71 36.44
C TRP A 355 14.87 -0.37 35.80
N GLY A 356 14.70 -0.63 34.51
CA GLY A 356 15.37 -1.78 33.91
C GLY A 356 15.42 -1.77 32.39
N PHE A 357 16.22 -2.68 31.85
CA PHE A 357 16.33 -2.93 30.43
C PHE A 357 15.91 -4.36 30.11
N GLY A 358 15.10 -4.45 29.05
CA GLY A 358 14.46 -5.64 28.56
C GLY A 358 14.83 -5.93 27.11
N ILE A 359 14.76 -7.21 26.78
CA ILE A 359 14.76 -7.69 25.40
C ILE A 359 13.52 -8.54 25.21
N GLY A 360 12.85 -8.38 24.07
CA GLY A 360 11.62 -9.07 23.76
C GLY A 360 11.59 -9.52 22.32
N ILE A 361 10.64 -10.41 22.06
CA ILE A 361 10.25 -10.81 20.71
C ILE A 361 8.78 -10.47 20.53
N SER A 362 8.40 -10.15 19.29
CA SER A 362 7.01 -9.97 18.89
C SER A 362 6.58 -11.17 18.04
N PRO A 363 6.03 -12.25 18.64
CA PRO A 363 5.64 -13.43 17.88
C PRO A 363 4.57 -13.09 16.84
N LYS A 364 4.81 -13.47 15.58
CA LYS A 364 3.83 -13.36 14.48
C LYS A 364 2.54 -14.14 14.74
N VAL A 365 2.57 -15.07 15.70
CA VAL A 365 1.39 -15.82 16.14
C VAL A 365 0.38 -14.89 16.83
N PHE A 366 0.85 -13.92 17.63
CA PHE A 366 -0.05 -12.99 18.33
C PHE A 366 -0.66 -11.91 17.42
N SER A 367 -0.05 -11.63 16.25
CA SER A 367 -0.65 -10.74 15.25
C SER A 367 -1.76 -11.37 14.42
N ARG A 368 -2.03 -12.69 14.58
CA ARG A 368 -3.06 -13.43 13.81
C ARG A 368 -4.27 -13.87 14.64
N ILE A 369 -4.18 -13.81 15.96
CA ILE A 369 -5.20 -14.36 16.88
C ILE A 369 -6.31 -13.34 17.16
N PHE A 370 -6.15 -12.08 16.75
CA PHE A 370 -7.11 -11.01 17.03
C PHE A 370 -7.33 -10.11 15.81
#